data_AF-A0A1V4AHE0-F1
#
_entry.id   AF-A0A1V4AHE0-F1
#
_cell.length_a   1.000
_cell.length_b   1.000
_cell.length_c   1.000
_cell.angle_alpha   90.00
_cell.angle_beta   90.00
_cell.angle_gamma   90.00
#
_symmetry.space_group_name_H-M   'P 1'
#
loop_
_entity.id
_entity.type
_entity.pdbx_description
1 polymer ?
#
loop_
_entity_poly.entity_id
_entity_poly.type
_entity_poly.pdbx_seq_one_letter_code
_entity_poly.pdbx_strand_id
1 'polypeptide(L)' 'AREGKEVERRPRTVTVYSLELTSFDESAQSGTLDIYCSNGTYIRTIIDDLARSLGAVGVMTGLVRQEACGYRL' A
#
# COMPACT_ATOMS: atom_id res chain seq x y z
N ALA A 1 -16.38 -5.25 8.77
CA ALA A 1 -16.32 -5.55 7.32
C ALA A 1 -17.17 -6.76 6.94
N ARG A 2 -16.96 -7.97 7.48
CA ARG A 2 -17.75 -9.15 7.06
C ARG A 2 -19.21 -9.18 7.54
N GLU A 3 -19.56 -8.40 8.57
CA GLU A 3 -20.93 -8.27 9.07
C GLU A 3 -21.65 -6.99 8.58
N GLY A 4 -21.12 -6.31 7.55
CA GLY A 4 -21.70 -5.05 7.05
C GLY A 4 -21.61 -3.86 8.02
N LYS A 5 -21.15 -4.07 9.25
CA LYS A 5 -20.88 -3.00 10.22
C LYS A 5 -19.56 -2.30 9.87
N GLU A 6 -19.66 -1.02 9.54
CA GLU A 6 -18.54 -0.10 9.55
C GLU A 6 -18.06 0.06 10.99
N VAL A 7 -16.81 -0.33 11.22
CA VAL A 7 -16.14 -0.07 12.49
C VAL A 7 -15.31 1.17 12.24
N GLU A 8 -15.61 2.24 12.97
CA GLU A 8 -14.85 3.48 12.91
C GLU A 8 -13.41 3.19 13.34
N ARG A 9 -12.49 3.27 12.38
CA ARG A 9 -11.06 3.05 12.65
C ARG A 9 -10.44 4.39 12.97
N ARG A 10 -9.93 4.54 14.18
CA ARG A 10 -9.15 5.72 14.53
C ARG A 10 -7.95 5.82 13.59
N PRO A 11 -7.69 6.99 12.97
CA PRO A 11 -6.52 7.20 12.15
C PRO A 11 -5.28 6.99 13.00
N ARG A 12 -4.30 6.26 12.47
CA ARG A 12 -3.03 6.00 13.13
C ARG A 12 -1.92 6.65 12.31
N THR A 13 -1.09 7.43 12.97
CA THR A 13 0.11 7.98 12.33
C THR A 13 1.06 6.83 11.99
N VAL A 14 1.46 6.79 10.73
CA VAL A 14 2.48 5.89 10.20
C VAL A 14 3.52 6.72 9.46
N THR A 15 4.73 6.21 9.34
CA THR A 15 5.80 6.83 8.57
C THR A 15 6.10 5.97 7.35
N VAL A 16 6.04 6.58 6.16
CA VAL A 16 6.58 5.99 4.94
C VAL A 16 8.00 6.55 4.79
N TYR A 17 8.99 5.68 4.96
CA TYR A 17 10.40 6.05 4.91
C TYR A 17 10.91 6.13 3.46
N SER A 18 10.44 5.25 2.59
CA SER A 18 10.64 5.33 1.13
C SER A 18 9.44 4.76 0.39
N LEU A 19 9.21 5.29 -0.82
CA LEU A 19 8.21 4.82 -1.77
C LEU A 19 8.79 5.01 -3.18
N GLU A 20 8.99 3.91 -3.88
CA GLU A 20 9.60 3.89 -5.21
C GLU A 20 8.75 3.08 -6.20
N LEU A 21 8.56 3.62 -7.41
CA LEU A 21 7.97 2.90 -8.53
C LEU A 21 9.07 2.15 -9.28
N THR A 22 9.13 0.83 -9.10
CA THR A 22 10.22 0.00 -9.64
C THR A 22 9.93 -0.50 -11.06
N SER A 23 8.65 -0.57 -11.43
CA SER A 23 8.22 -0.88 -12.80
C SER A 23 6.81 -0.36 -13.05
N PHE A 24 6.52 0.01 -14.31
CA PHE A 24 5.19 0.38 -14.74
C PHE A 24 4.94 -0.08 -16.17
N ASP A 25 3.82 -0.77 -16.38
CA ASP A 25 3.28 -1.15 -17.67
C ASP A 25 2.14 -0.18 -18.02
N GLU A 26 2.38 0.69 -19.00
CA GLU A 26 1.38 1.66 -19.45
C GLU A 26 0.19 1.01 -20.15
N SER A 27 0.37 -0.13 -20.83
CA SER A 27 -0.74 -0.79 -21.54
C SER A 27 -1.68 -1.46 -20.55
N ALA A 28 -1.14 -2.10 -19.52
CA ALA A 28 -1.93 -2.72 -18.46
C ALA A 28 -2.35 -1.74 -17.35
N GLN A 29 -1.82 -0.51 -17.35
CA GLN A 29 -1.98 0.47 -16.26
C GLN A 29 -1.65 -0.15 -14.90
N SER A 30 -0.54 -0.87 -14.82
CA SER A 30 -0.13 -1.61 -13.62
C SER A 30 1.35 -1.39 -13.32
N GLY A 31 1.71 -1.35 -12.05
CA GLY A 31 3.09 -1.14 -11.64
C GLY A 31 3.44 -1.81 -10.32
N THR A 32 4.73 -1.90 -10.05
CA THR A 32 5.27 -2.43 -8.79
C THR A 32 5.83 -1.29 -7.96
N LEU A 33 5.45 -1.27 -6.69
CA LEU A 33 5.96 -0.31 -5.71
C LEU A 33 6.87 -1.04 -4.71
N ASP A 34 8.03 -0.47 -4.43
CA ASP A 34 8.83 -0.80 -3.25
C ASP A 34 8.54 0.25 -2.16
N ILE A 35 8.25 -0.21 -0.95
CA ILE A 35 7.78 0.63 0.14
C ILE A 35 8.45 0.21 1.44
N TYR A 36 9.25 1.13 2.01
CA TYR A 36 9.76 0.99 3.37
C TYR A 36 8.90 1.84 4.32
N CYS A 37 8.33 1.23 5.36
CA CYS A 37 7.36 1.89 6.23
C CYS A 37 7.45 1.44 7.69
N SER A 38 6.87 2.23 8.58
CA SER A 38 6.77 1.91 10.01
C SER A 38 5.77 0.78 10.27
N ASN A 39 5.85 0.19 11.46
CA ASN A 39 4.91 -0.84 11.90
C ASN A 39 3.44 -0.36 11.88
N GLY A 40 2.53 -1.27 11.57
CA GLY A 40 1.08 -0.99 11.54
C GLY A 40 0.60 -0.30 10.27
N THR A 41 1.46 -0.14 9.26
CA THR A 41 1.10 0.40 7.95
C THR A 41 0.30 -0.63 7.13
N TYR A 42 -0.84 -0.20 6.60
CA TYR A 42 -1.63 -0.98 5.66
C TYR A 42 -1.27 -0.58 4.23
N ILE A 43 -0.43 -1.38 3.55
CA ILE A 43 -0.01 -1.10 2.16
C ILE A 43 -1.19 -0.89 1.21
N ARG A 44 -2.29 -1.63 1.42
CA ARG A 44 -3.52 -1.46 0.63
C ARG A 44 -4.13 -0.05 0.75
N THR A 45 -4.02 0.59 1.90
CA THR A 45 -4.51 1.96 2.10
C THR A 45 -3.60 2.95 1.36
N ILE A 46 -2.28 2.76 1.39
CA ILE A 46 -1.35 3.58 0.60
C ILE A 46 -1.68 3.51 -0.90
N ILE A 47 -1.98 2.32 -1.42
CA ILE A 47 -2.34 2.15 -2.82
C ILE A 47 -3.67 2.85 -3.16
N ASP A 48 -4.68 2.75 -2.28
CA ASP A 48 -5.96 3.47 -2.46
C ASP A 48 -5.74 4.99 -2.44
N ASP A 49 -4.99 5.50 -1.47
CA ASP A 49 -4.68 6.93 -1.32
C ASP A 49 -3.88 7.46 -2.52
N LEU A 50 -2.87 6.71 -2.98
CA LEU A 50 -2.09 7.05 -4.17
C LEU A 50 -2.98 7.14 -5.40
N ALA A 51 -3.82 6.14 -5.65
CA ALA A 51 -4.71 6.15 -6.79
C ALA A 51 -5.71 7.31 -6.73
N ARG A 52 -6.30 7.57 -5.55
CA ARG A 52 -7.19 8.73 -5.34
C ARG A 52 -6.48 10.06 -5.63
N SER A 53 -5.23 10.20 -5.20
CA SER A 53 -4.44 11.41 -5.46
C SER A 53 -4.19 11.67 -6.95
N LEU A 54 -4.20 10.59 -7.75
CA LEU A 54 -4.07 10.63 -9.20
C LEU A 54 -5.42 10.75 -9.92
N GLY A 55 -6.53 10.87 -9.17
CA GLY A 55 -7.89 10.90 -9.75
C GLY A 55 -8.36 9.54 -10.30
N ALA A 56 -7.75 8.45 -9.86
CA ALA A 56 -8.04 7.09 -10.31
C ALA A 56 -8.51 6.18 -9.15
N VAL A 57 -8.80 4.92 -9.50
CA VAL A 57 -8.99 3.83 -8.54
C VAL A 57 -7.85 2.83 -8.76
N GLY A 58 -7.26 2.36 -7.67
CA GLY A 58 -6.16 1.41 -7.69
C GLY A 58 -6.47 0.21 -6.80
N VAL A 59 -6.04 -0.97 -7.23
CA VAL A 59 -6.18 -2.19 -6.45
C VAL A 59 -4.85 -2.93 -6.40
N MET A 60 -4.49 -3.41 -5.22
CA MET A 60 -3.31 -4.23 -5.03
C MET A 60 -3.57 -5.64 -5.55
N THR A 61 -2.77 -6.08 -6.53
CA THR A 61 -2.87 -7.42 -7.12
C THR A 61 -1.93 -8.44 -6.45
N GLY A 62 -0.84 -7.97 -5.86
CA GLY A 62 0.14 -8.79 -5.15
C GLY A 62 0.86 -8.01 -4.06
N LEU A 63 1.39 -8.74 -3.07
CA LEU A 63 2.21 -8.17 -1.99
C LEU A 63 3.21 -9.21 -1.51
N VAL A 64 4.48 -8.82 -1.47
CA VAL A 64 5.56 -9.59 -0.86
C VAL A 64 6.21 -8.72 0.20
N ARG A 65 6.31 -9.21 1.43
CA ARG A 65 7.03 -8.51 2.49
C ARG A 65 8.49 -8.97 2.51
N GLN A 66 9.37 -8.19 1.87
CA GLN A 66 10.78 -8.53 1.71
C GLN A 66 11.58 -8.52 3.02
N GLU A 67 11.24 -7.63 3.96
CA GLU A 67 11.93 -7.51 5.24
C GLU A 67 10.92 -7.30 6.39
N ALA A 68 11.20 -7.86 7.56
CA ALA A 68 10.52 -7.53 8.80
C ALA A 68 11.48 -7.67 9.98
N CYS A 69 11.53 -6.65 10.84
CA CYS A 69 12.34 -6.65 12.06
C CYS A 69 13.82 -7.04 11.82
N GLY A 70 14.41 -6.62 10.69
CA GLY A 70 15.79 -6.93 10.32
C GLY A 70 16.01 -8.31 9.69
N TYR A 71 14.95 -9.10 9.47
CA TYR A 71 15.01 -10.38 8.77
C TYR A 71 14.52 -10.23 7.34
N ARG A 72 15.32 -10.70 6.38
CA ARG A 72 15.01 -10.67 4.94
C ARG A 72 14.58 -12.05 4.45
N LEU A 73 13.66 -12.05 3.49
CA LEU A 73 13.25 -13.23 2.71
C LEU A 73 14.40 -13.82 1.90
#